data_AF-A0A6B1G596-F1
#
_entry.id   AF-A0A6B1G596-F1
#
_cell.length_a   1.000
_cell.length_b   1.000
_cell.length_c   1.000
_cell.angle_alpha   90.00
_cell.angle_beta   90.00
_cell.angle_gamma   90.00
#
_symmetry.space_group_name_H-M   'P 1'
#
loop_
_entity.id
_entity.type
_entity.pdbx_description
1 polymer ?
#
loop_
_entity_poly.entity_id
_entity_poly.type
_entity_poly.pdbx_seq_one_letter_code
_entity_poly.pdbx_strand_id
1 'polypeptide(L)'
;MRTYKAILHDDQIEWLERPPETSGALQVYITFPEEQDSEISSNRGKLMAEVLAELARRDTFSTIPDPVAWQRELRAERALPDRDV
;
A
#
# COMPACT_ATOMS: atom_id res chain seq x y z
N MET A 1 14.71 -14.90 14.38
CA MET A 1 15.32 -13.64 13.91
C MET A 1 15.19 -12.62 15.02
N ARG A 2 16.26 -11.92 15.40
CA ARG A 2 16.21 -10.82 16.39
C ARG A 2 16.48 -9.52 15.65
N THR A 3 15.66 -8.50 15.91
CA THR A 3 15.80 -7.18 15.32
C THR A 3 16.29 -6.22 16.40
N TYR A 4 17.31 -5.44 16.09
CA TYR A 4 17.88 -4.43 16.97
C TYR A 4 17.62 -3.06 16.37
N LYS A 5 17.29 -2.08 17.21
CA LYS A 5 17.09 -0.70 16.77
C LYS A 5 18.40 0.05 16.84
N ALA A 6 18.72 0.74 15.75
CA ALA A 6 19.90 1.56 15.64
C ALA A 6 19.68 2.68 14.64
N ILE A 7 20.54 3.69 14.71
CA ILE A 7 20.72 4.71 13.68
C ILE A 7 22.02 4.39 12.94
N LEU A 8 21.98 4.46 11.61
CA LEU A 8 23.18 4.34 10.78
C LEU A 8 23.67 5.76 10.44
N HIS A 9 24.82 6.15 11.00
CA HIS A 9 25.53 7.39 10.70
C HIS A 9 26.68 7.08 9.75
N ASP A 10 26.54 7.44 8.47
CA ASP A 10 27.49 7.10 7.41
C ASP A 10 27.82 5.60 7.37
N ASP A 11 28.91 5.18 8.01
CA ASP A 11 29.36 3.80 8.14
C ASP A 11 29.29 3.22 9.57
N GLN A 12 28.80 3.99 10.54
CA GLN A 12 28.73 3.60 11.95
C GLN A 12 27.29 3.36 12.42
N ILE A 13 27.09 2.28 13.16
CA ILE A 13 25.81 1.92 13.76
C ILE A 13 25.79 2.42 15.21
N GLU A 14 24.90 3.36 15.52
CA GLU A 14 24.59 3.80 16.88
C GLU A 14 23.37 3.04 17.41
N TRP A 15 23.55 2.24 18.46
CA TRP A 15 22.48 1.43 19.04
C TRP A 15 21.56 2.29 19.92
N LEU A 16 20.25 2.25 19.62
CA LEU A 16 19.23 2.94 20.42
C LEU A 16 18.82 2.14 21.66
N GLU A 17 19.07 0.84 21.63
CA GLU A 17 18.81 -0.10 22.72
C GLU A 17 20.09 -0.87 23.05
N ARG A 18 19.98 -1.90 23.91
CA ARG A 18 21.14 -2.74 24.25
C ARG A 18 21.68 -3.39 22.96
N PRO A 19 22.98 -3.23 22.65
CA PRO A 19 23.58 -3.86 21.49
C PRO A 19 23.57 -5.38 21.61
N PRO A 20 23.66 -6.11 20.49
CA PRO A 20 23.89 -7.55 20.52
C PRO A 20 25.19 -7.85 21.28
N GLU A 21 25.15 -8.81 22.21
CA GLU A 21 26.35 -9.30 22.89
C GLU A 21 27.18 -10.13 21.90
N THR A 22 28.21 -9.53 21.32
CA THR A 22 29.14 -10.21 20.41
C THR A 22 30.58 -10.05 20.89
N SER A 23 31.38 -11.11 20.75
CA SER A 23 32.82 -11.06 20.96
C SER A 23 33.49 -11.09 19.57
N GLY A 24 33.42 -9.97 18.86
CA GLY A 24 34.03 -9.81 17.53
C GLY A 24 33.09 -9.26 16.44
N ALA A 25 33.60 -9.24 15.21
CA ALA A 25 32.88 -8.74 14.04
C ALA A 25 31.76 -9.71 13.64
N LEU A 26 30.54 -9.18 13.45
CA LEU A 26 29.37 -9.94 13.06
C LEU A 26 28.86 -9.44 11.70
N GLN A 27 28.67 -10.35 10.75
CA GLN A 27 27.99 -10.01 9.49
C GLN A 27 26.51 -9.75 9.78
N VAL A 28 26.00 -8.62 9.31
CA VAL A 28 24.60 -8.21 9.51
C VAL A 28 23.93 -7.87 8.19
N TYR A 29 22.62 -8.05 8.14
CA TYR A 29 21.77 -7.53 7.07
C TYR A 29 21.02 -6.31 7.63
N ILE A 30 21.11 -5.18 6.92
CA ILE A 30 20.41 -3.95 7.30
C ILE A 30 19.20 -3.82 6.37
N THR A 31 18.01 -3.82 6.95
CA THR A 31 16.76 -3.54 6.25
C THR A 31 16.33 -2.13 6.64
N PHE A 32 16.29 -1.22 5.67
CA PHE A 32 15.69 0.09 5.86
C PHE A 32 14.17 -0.07 5.87
N PRO A 33 13.46 0.44 6.88
CA PRO A 33 12.02 0.57 6.74
C PRO A 33 11.79 1.47 5.52
N GLU A 34 11.03 0.99 4.54
CA GLU A 34 10.46 1.89 3.54
C GLU A 34 9.74 2.98 4.33
N GLU A 35 10.19 4.23 4.20
CA GLU A 35 9.29 5.34 4.43
C GLU A 35 8.12 5.05 3.52
N GLN A 36 7.03 4.52 4.07
CA GLN A 36 5.77 4.62 3.37
C GLN A 36 5.64 6.10 3.12
N ASP A 37 5.74 6.48 1.86
CA ASP A 37 5.46 7.82 1.35
C ASP A 37 4.10 8.25 1.89
N SER A 38 4.10 8.75 3.12
CA SER A 38 2.90 9.12 3.85
C SER A 38 2.32 10.39 3.22
N GLU A 39 3.16 11.16 2.52
CA GLU A 39 2.76 12.22 1.61
C GLU A 39 2.07 11.71 0.33
N ILE A 40 2.52 10.60 -0.27
CA ILE A 40 1.87 10.05 -1.49
C ILE A 40 0.51 9.44 -1.14
N SER A 41 0.39 8.76 0.01
CA SER A 41 -0.87 8.10 0.38
C SER A 41 -2.00 9.09 0.70
N SER A 42 -1.71 10.19 1.39
CA SER A 42 -2.69 11.22 1.74
C SER A 42 -3.17 12.02 0.52
N ASN A 43 -2.29 12.29 -0.45
CA ASN A 43 -2.64 13.03 -1.67
C ASN A 43 -3.37 12.15 -2.71
N ARG A 44 -3.01 10.86 -2.81
CA ARG A 44 -3.63 9.93 -3.79
C ARG A 44 -5.14 9.86 -3.69
N GLY A 45 -5.71 9.82 -2.48
CA GLY A 45 -7.15 9.75 -2.28
C GLY A 45 -7.88 10.98 -2.83
N LYS A 46 -7.31 12.16 -2.58
CA LYS A 46 -7.85 13.44 -3.06
C LYS A 46 -7.76 13.54 -4.59
N LEU A 47 -6.59 13.22 -5.15
CA LEU A 47 -6.40 13.22 -6.60
C LEU A 47 -7.35 12.23 -7.30
N MET A 48 -7.53 11.04 -6.73
CA MET A 48 -8.48 10.06 -7.25
C MET A 48 -9.90 10.59 -7.26
N ALA A 49 -10.34 11.21 -6.16
CA ALA A 49 -11.68 11.79 -6.05
C ALA A 49 -11.91 12.90 -7.09
N GLU A 50 -10.92 13.78 -7.29
CA GLU A 50 -10.97 14.85 -8.29
C GLU A 50 -11.10 14.30 -9.72
N VAL A 51 -10.30 13.28 -10.06
CA VAL A 51 -10.37 12.64 -11.39
C VAL A 51 -11.72 11.96 -11.60
N LEU A 52 -12.23 11.21 -10.60
CA LEU A 52 -13.54 10.57 -10.69
C LEU A 52 -14.68 11.58 -10.84
N ALA A 53 -14.61 12.71 -10.13
CA ALA A 53 -15.58 13.78 -10.25
C ALA A 53 -15.59 14.42 -11.65
N GLU A 54 -14.42 14.64 -12.24
CA GLU A 54 -14.32 15.18 -13.60
C GLU A 54 -14.84 14.19 -14.65
N LEU A 55 -14.60 12.89 -14.47
CA LEU A 55 -15.16 11.86 -15.35
C LEU A 55 -16.69 11.82 -15.28
N ALA A 56 -17.27 11.97 -14.09
CA ALA A 56 -18.72 12.05 -13.92
C ALA A 56 -19.30 13.30 -14.57
N ARG A 57 -18.64 14.46 -14.43
CA ARG A 57 -19.07 15.74 -15.01
C ARG A 57 -19.10 15.72 -16.54
N ARG A 58 -18.22 14.93 -17.16
CA ARG A 58 -18.15 14.74 -18.62
C ARG A 58 -19.17 13.75 -19.17
N ASP A 59 -19.97 13.14 -18.30
CA ASP A 59 -20.91 12.08 -18.65
C ASP A 59 -20.21 10.94 -19.43
N THR A 60 -18.98 10.62 -19.00
CA THR A 60 -18.03 9.75 -19.73
C THR A 60 -18.60 8.36 -20.01
N PHE A 61 -19.52 7.90 -19.16
CA PHE A 61 -20.13 6.57 -19.24
C PHE A 61 -21.60 6.62 -19.69
N SER A 62 -22.05 7.73 -20.29
CA SER A 62 -23.41 7.91 -20.83
C SER A 62 -23.86 6.84 -21.81
N THR A 63 -22.91 6.20 -22.50
CA THR A 63 -23.19 5.11 -23.45
C THR A 63 -23.54 3.79 -22.77
N ILE A 64 -23.43 3.70 -21.43
CA ILE A 64 -23.80 2.52 -20.64
C ILE A 64 -25.25 2.73 -20.15
N PRO A 65 -26.26 2.08 -20.76
CA PRO A 65 -27.66 2.38 -20.48
C PRO A 65 -28.10 1.89 -19.10
N ASP A 66 -27.57 0.74 -18.68
CA ASP A 66 -27.73 0.18 -17.34
C ASP A 66 -26.35 -0.23 -16.80
N PRO A 67 -25.70 0.65 -16.01
CA PRO A 67 -24.40 0.36 -15.42
C PRO A 67 -24.40 -0.87 -14.50
N VAL A 68 -25.54 -1.19 -13.87
CA VAL A 68 -25.65 -2.33 -12.96
C VAL A 68 -25.70 -3.63 -13.76
N ALA A 69 -26.52 -3.70 -14.82
CA ALA A 69 -26.55 -4.85 -15.72
C ALA A 69 -25.19 -5.05 -16.40
N TRP A 70 -24.58 -3.98 -16.94
CA TRP A 70 -23.25 -4.02 -17.54
C TRP A 70 -22.19 -4.56 -16.57
N GLN A 71 -22.22 -4.13 -15.30
CA GLN A 71 -21.30 -4.62 -14.29
C GLN A 71 -21.52 -6.11 -13.97
N ARG A 72 -22.78 -6.58 -13.94
CA ARG A 72 -23.11 -8.00 -13.70
C ARG A 72 -22.64 -8.90 -14.84
N GLU A 73 -22.84 -8.46 -16.09
CA GLU A 73 -22.35 -9.13 -17.28
C GLU A 73 -20.82 -9.22 -17.28
N LEU A 74 -20.13 -8.10 -17.01
CA LEU A 74 -18.67 -8.05 -17.00
C LEU A 74 -18.06 -8.91 -15.88
N ARG A 75 -18.70 -8.94 -14.70
CA ARG A 75 -18.25 -9.75 -13.56
C ARG A 75 -18.61 -11.22 -13.69
N ALA A 76 -19.29 -11.62 -14.77
CA ALA A 76 -19.75 -12.97 -15.03
C ALA A 76 -20.26 -13.63 -13.74
N GLU A 77 -21.25 -12.98 -13.09
CA GLU A 77 -21.79 -13.26 -11.76
C GLU A 77 -21.12 -14.44 -11.06
N ARG A 78 -19.91 -14.20 -10.56
CA ARG A 78 -19.12 -15.25 -9.92
C ARG A 78 -19.86 -15.63 -8.65
N ALA A 79 -20.40 -16.85 -8.60
CA ALA A 79 -21.10 -17.36 -7.43
C ALA A 79 -20.27 -17.08 -6.18
N LEU A 80 -20.83 -16.33 -5.25
CA LEU A 80 -20.18 -16.06 -3.98
C LEU A 80 -20.37 -17.31 -3.12
N PRO A 81 -19.29 -17.92 -2.59
CA PRO A 81 -19.46 -18.92 -1.56
C PRO A 81 -20.26 -18.30 -0.40
N ASP A 82 -21.30 -19.00 0.04
CA ASP A 82 -22.19 -18.70 1.18
C ASP A 82 -23.32 -17.66 0.97
N ARG A 83 -23.65 -17.21 -0.25
CA ARG A 83 -24.81 -16.30 -0.47
C ARG A 83 -26.10 -16.98 -0.95
N ASP A 84 -26.00 -18.12 -1.63
CA ASP A 84 -27.12 -18.74 -2.35
C ASP A 84 -27.51 -20.14 -1.78
N VAL A 85 -27.38 -20.32 -0.45
CA VAL A 85 -27.87 -21.51 0.30
C VAL A 85 -29.23 -21.27 0.95
#